data_AF-A0A657IUX4-F1
#
_entry.id   AF-A0A657IUX4-F1
#
_cell.length_a   1.000
_cell.length_b   1.000
_cell.length_c   1.000
_cell.angle_alpha   90.00
_cell.angle_beta   90.00
_cell.angle_gamma   90.00
#
_symmetry.space_group_name_H-M   'P 1'
#
loop_
_entity.id
_entity.type
_entity.pdbx_description
1 polymer ?
#
loop_
_entity_poly.entity_id
_entity_poly.type
_entity_poly.pdbx_seq_one_letter_code
_entity_poly.pdbx_strand_id
1 'polypeptide(L)'
;MWVLLTVPALGFGYFTYKRRLPPRVSSSFQPLLGDGIHGPWGKTIDVISLIASVFGIAVSVGLGALQLNSGVSIMYGLPVAGWMQAVIIALITAVALTSVLNGMDKGVKRLSTFNIVLAMAFLLFILMAGSTMFALRGVVESVGNFLYILPKMMFFNDTFANTGWLGQWPVFYWAWTICWAPFVGLFLAKISQGRTIRQFVLGVVVLPTAFTMVWVGIFGMNAFDIEMHGEGGLVHTVVEEGDIPGPCSSSSATSRSCRWSRWWRSC
;
A
#
# COMPACT_ATOMS: atom_id res chain seq x y z
N MET A 1 -9.05 2.84 3.64
CA MET A 1 -7.71 2.35 4.02
C MET A 1 -7.26 2.84 5.40
N TRP A 2 -6.98 4.14 5.59
CA TRP A 2 -6.38 4.69 6.81
C TRP A 2 -7.16 4.43 8.11
N VAL A 3 -8.49 4.40 8.04
CA VAL A 3 -9.36 4.05 9.19
C VAL A 3 -9.03 2.66 9.75
N LEU A 4 -8.76 1.68 8.88
CA LEU A 4 -8.42 0.31 9.28
C LEU A 4 -7.08 0.21 10.00
N LEU A 5 -6.17 1.13 9.71
CA LEU A 5 -4.88 1.23 10.37
C LEU A 5 -5.00 2.00 11.69
N THR A 6 -5.94 2.94 11.78
CA THR A 6 -6.16 3.79 12.95
C THR A 6 -6.69 3.00 14.15
N VAL A 7 -7.63 2.08 13.93
CA VAL A 7 -8.24 1.25 14.99
C VAL A 7 -7.19 0.42 15.76
N PRO A 8 -6.38 -0.45 15.10
CA PRO A 8 -5.35 -1.22 15.79
C PRO A 8 -4.25 -0.32 16.36
N ALA A 9 -3.87 0.76 15.67
CA ALA A 9 -2.89 1.72 16.18
C ALA A 9 -3.33 2.38 17.50
N LEU A 10 -4.61 2.76 17.62
CA LEU A 10 -5.18 3.30 18.85
C LEU A 10 -5.16 2.25 19.96
N GLY A 11 -5.51 1.00 19.62
CA GLY A 11 -5.39 -0.14 20.52
C GLY A 11 -3.98 -0.31 21.05
N PHE A 12 -2.99 -0.48 20.18
CA PHE A 12 -1.59 -0.64 20.57
C PHE A 12 -1.11 0.54 21.41
N GLY A 13 -1.39 1.77 20.98
CA GLY A 13 -1.00 2.98 21.69
C GLY A 13 -1.57 3.04 23.11
N TYR A 14 -2.85 2.71 23.28
CA TYR A 14 -3.49 2.70 24.60
C TYR A 14 -2.86 1.65 25.54
N PHE A 15 -2.71 0.41 25.09
CA PHE A 15 -2.20 -0.67 25.94
C PHE A 15 -0.70 -0.54 26.24
N THR A 16 0.10 -0.10 25.26
CA THR A 16 1.53 0.10 25.46
C THR A 16 1.83 1.34 26.30
N TYR A 17 1.22 2.50 26.02
CA TYR A 17 1.61 3.75 26.69
C TYR A 17 0.80 4.06 27.94
N LYS A 18 -0.50 3.74 27.97
CA LYS A 18 -1.35 4.02 29.15
C LYS A 18 -1.34 2.87 30.15
N ARG A 19 -1.41 1.61 29.68
CA ARG A 19 -1.34 0.42 30.55
C ARG A 19 0.06 -0.14 30.77
N ARG A 20 1.10 0.45 30.16
CA ARG A 20 2.52 0.06 30.31
C ARG A 20 2.78 -1.42 29.99
N LEU A 21 2.02 -1.99 29.05
CA LEU A 21 2.24 -3.34 28.55
C LEU A 21 3.36 -3.37 27.49
N PRO A 22 4.00 -4.52 27.27
CA PRO A 22 4.99 -4.68 26.19
C PRO A 22 4.42 -4.25 24.82
N PRO A 23 5.23 -3.68 23.91
CA PRO A 23 4.79 -3.27 22.58
C PRO A 23 4.60 -4.50 21.65
N ARG A 24 3.58 -5.31 21.95
CA ARG A 24 3.20 -6.52 21.19
C ARG A 24 1.76 -6.43 20.75
N VAL A 25 1.43 -7.05 19.62
CA VAL A 25 0.06 -7.06 19.09
C VAL A 25 -0.88 -7.76 20.06
N SER A 26 -0.42 -8.86 20.66
CA SER A 26 -1.11 -9.60 21.71
C SER A 26 -1.51 -8.75 22.93
N SER A 27 -0.79 -7.66 23.22
CA SER A 27 -1.07 -6.81 24.39
C SER A 27 -2.36 -6.01 24.24
N SER A 28 -2.83 -5.79 23.01
CA SER A 28 -4.16 -5.18 22.78
C SER A 28 -5.33 -6.10 23.10
N PHE A 29 -5.09 -7.41 23.19
CA PHE A 29 -6.10 -8.40 23.54
C PHE A 29 -6.18 -8.66 25.05
N GLN A 30 -5.44 -7.92 25.88
CA GLN A 30 -5.45 -8.06 27.34
C GLN A 30 -6.85 -7.95 27.98
N PRO A 31 -7.80 -7.10 27.51
CA PRO A 31 -9.15 -7.08 28.07
C PRO A 31 -9.94 -8.36 27.83
N LEU A 32 -9.61 -9.10 26.75
CA LEU A 32 -10.33 -10.31 26.35
C LEU A 32 -9.66 -11.58 26.89
N LEU A 33 -8.32 -11.59 26.92
CA LEU A 33 -7.51 -12.76 27.27
C LEU A 33 -6.90 -12.69 28.68
N GLY A 34 -6.99 -11.55 29.36
CA GLY A 34 -6.37 -11.35 30.69
C GLY A 34 -4.87 -11.63 30.65
N ASP A 35 -4.39 -12.47 31.58
CA ASP A 35 -2.99 -12.92 31.65
C ASP A 35 -2.61 -13.91 30.55
N GLY A 36 -3.60 -14.43 29.79
CA GLY A 36 -3.42 -15.30 28.63
C GLY A 36 -2.60 -14.69 27.49
N ILE A 37 -2.35 -13.36 27.52
CA ILE A 37 -1.45 -12.65 26.60
C ILE A 37 0.02 -13.08 26.71
N HIS A 38 0.41 -13.69 27.83
CA HIS A 38 1.76 -14.25 28.03
C HIS A 38 1.83 -15.74 27.66
N GLY A 39 0.66 -16.38 27.52
CA GLY A 39 0.51 -17.78 27.19
C GLY A 39 0.56 -18.09 25.69
N PRO A 40 0.19 -19.32 25.30
CA PRO A 40 0.23 -19.77 23.91
C PRO A 40 -0.65 -18.92 22.99
N TRP A 41 -1.83 -18.50 23.45
CA TRP A 41 -2.75 -17.66 22.68
C TRP A 41 -2.15 -16.30 22.29
N GLY A 42 -1.48 -15.62 23.23
CA GLY A 42 -0.77 -14.38 22.93
C GLY A 42 0.36 -14.58 21.91
N LYS A 43 1.14 -15.65 22.05
CA LYS A 43 2.21 -15.98 21.08
C LYS A 43 1.64 -16.25 19.68
N THR A 44 0.52 -16.97 19.57
CA THR A 44 -0.12 -17.24 18.28
C THR A 44 -0.56 -15.95 17.59
N ILE A 45 -1.14 -15.01 18.32
CA ILE A 45 -1.54 -13.69 17.77
C ILE A 45 -0.31 -12.93 17.26
N ASP A 46 0.77 -12.90 18.04
CA ASP A 46 2.00 -12.21 17.65
C ASP A 46 2.63 -12.86 16.40
N VAL A 47 2.64 -14.20 16.30
CA VAL A 47 3.15 -14.94 15.14
C VAL A 47 2.31 -14.68 13.89
N ILE A 48 0.97 -14.76 13.98
CA ILE A 48 0.08 -14.46 12.86
C ILE A 48 0.28 -13.02 12.38
N SER A 49 0.44 -12.09 13.31
CA SER A 49 0.64 -10.67 12.99
C SER A 49 1.98 -10.41 12.30
N LEU A 50 3.02 -11.13 12.72
CA LEU A 50 4.34 -11.10 12.08
C LEU A 50 4.27 -11.67 10.65
N ILE A 51 3.63 -12.83 10.48
CA ILE A 51 3.43 -13.44 9.16
C ILE A 51 2.65 -12.50 8.24
N ALA A 52 1.54 -11.93 8.71
CA ALA A 52 0.73 -10.98 7.96
C ALA A 52 1.54 -9.75 7.52
N SER A 53 2.38 -9.21 8.41
CA SER A 53 3.24 -8.06 8.11
C SER A 53 4.29 -8.40 7.04
N VAL A 54 4.90 -9.60 7.11
CA VAL A 54 5.86 -10.07 6.11
C VAL A 54 5.19 -10.21 4.74
N PHE A 55 3.99 -10.79 4.66
CA PHE A 55 3.22 -10.85 3.41
C PHE A 55 2.90 -9.46 2.86
N GLY A 56 2.48 -8.53 3.71
CA GLY A 56 2.21 -7.15 3.30
C GLY A 56 3.43 -6.47 2.68
N ILE A 57 4.60 -6.63 3.30
CA ILE A 57 5.87 -6.09 2.79
C ILE A 57 6.25 -6.77 1.47
N ALA A 58 6.12 -8.09 1.38
CA ALA A 58 6.44 -8.86 0.17
C ALA A 58 5.62 -8.42 -1.04
N VAL A 59 4.32 -8.19 -0.88
CA VAL A 59 3.46 -7.67 -1.96
C VAL A 59 3.95 -6.31 -2.46
N SER A 60 4.31 -5.41 -1.54
CA SER A 60 4.76 -4.06 -1.89
C SER A 60 6.10 -4.08 -2.63
N VAL A 61 7.04 -4.93 -2.20
CA VAL A 61 8.32 -5.13 -2.88
C VAL A 61 8.11 -5.77 -4.25
N GLY A 62 7.20 -6.74 -4.38
CA GLY A 62 6.86 -7.37 -5.64
C GLY A 62 6.30 -6.38 -6.66
N LEU A 63 5.32 -5.56 -6.26
CA LEU A 63 4.75 -4.51 -7.12
C LEU A 63 5.82 -3.47 -7.51
N GLY A 64 6.70 -3.09 -6.59
CA GLY A 64 7.83 -2.19 -6.90
C GLY A 64 8.81 -2.80 -7.90
N ALA A 65 9.12 -4.09 -7.77
CA ALA A 65 10.00 -4.79 -8.70
C ALA A 65 9.38 -4.92 -10.10
N LEU A 66 8.07 -5.14 -10.19
CA LEU A 66 7.33 -5.09 -11.45
C LEU A 66 7.47 -3.73 -12.11
N GLN A 67 7.17 -2.65 -11.37
CA GLN A 67 7.25 -1.29 -11.88
C GLN A 67 8.67 -0.91 -12.35
N LEU A 68 9.70 -1.33 -11.61
CA LEU A 68 11.09 -1.12 -12.00
C LEU A 68 11.49 -1.94 -13.23
N ASN A 69 11.04 -3.19 -13.33
CA ASN A 69 11.32 -4.02 -14.50
C ASN A 69 10.69 -3.41 -15.76
N SER A 70 9.43 -2.97 -15.69
CA SER A 70 8.76 -2.28 -16.79
C SER A 70 9.50 -0.98 -17.16
N GLY A 71 9.95 -0.20 -16.19
CA GLY A 71 10.75 1.01 -16.46
C GLY A 71 12.09 0.72 -17.15
N VAL A 72 12.80 -0.33 -16.72
CA VAL A 72 14.06 -0.77 -17.33
C VAL A 72 13.82 -1.34 -18.74
N SER A 73 12.72 -2.06 -18.95
CA SER A 73 12.31 -2.56 -20.26
C SER A 73 12.11 -1.41 -21.26
N ILE A 74 11.41 -0.36 -20.86
CA ILE A 74 11.16 0.82 -21.73
C ILE A 74 12.47 1.54 -22.06
N MET A 75 13.39 1.68 -21.10
CA MET A 75 14.64 2.44 -21.28
C MET A 75 15.74 1.67 -22.01
N TYR A 76 15.86 0.36 -21.76
CA TYR A 76 16.99 -0.47 -22.20
C TYR A 76 16.57 -1.67 -23.07
N GLY A 77 15.27 -1.87 -23.32
CA GLY A 77 14.75 -2.98 -24.12
C GLY A 77 14.89 -4.37 -23.46
N LEU A 78 15.11 -4.42 -22.14
CA LEU A 78 15.25 -5.69 -21.41
C LEU A 78 13.90 -6.39 -21.21
N PRO A 79 13.84 -7.74 -21.22
CA PRO A 79 12.59 -8.47 -21.13
C PRO A 79 11.95 -8.37 -19.73
N VAL A 80 10.63 -8.17 -19.69
CA VAL A 80 9.83 -8.28 -18.47
C VAL A 80 9.65 -9.76 -18.11
N ALA A 81 10.63 -10.31 -17.41
CA ALA A 81 10.65 -11.72 -17.00
C ALA A 81 10.82 -11.90 -15.49
N GLY A 82 10.30 -13.01 -14.95
CA GLY A 82 10.37 -13.33 -13.52
C GLY A 82 11.81 -13.42 -12.97
N TRP A 83 12.77 -13.88 -13.77
CA TRP A 83 14.18 -13.89 -13.37
C TRP A 83 14.75 -12.47 -13.23
N MET A 84 14.36 -11.54 -14.10
CA MET A 84 14.77 -10.14 -14.03
C MET A 84 14.18 -9.46 -12.80
N GLN A 85 12.91 -9.74 -12.49
CA GLN A 85 12.27 -9.27 -11.25
C GLN A 85 13.01 -9.80 -10.01
N ALA A 86 13.41 -11.08 -10.01
CA ALA A 86 14.18 -11.66 -8.92
C ALA A 86 15.56 -10.99 -8.73
N VAL A 87 16.25 -10.65 -9.83
CA VAL A 87 17.51 -9.88 -9.77
C VAL A 87 17.28 -8.49 -9.20
N ILE A 88 16.24 -7.77 -9.65
CA ILE A 88 15.88 -6.44 -9.12
C ILE A 88 15.60 -6.51 -7.62
N ILE A 89 14.82 -7.50 -7.18
CA ILE A 89 14.51 -7.71 -5.75
C ILE A 89 15.80 -8.00 -4.97
N ALA A 90 16.68 -8.86 -5.48
CA ALA A 90 17.95 -9.18 -4.83
C ALA A 90 18.83 -7.94 -4.66
N LEU A 91 18.92 -7.08 -5.69
CA LEU A 91 19.67 -5.82 -5.65
C LEU A 91 19.10 -4.84 -4.64
N ILE A 92 17.78 -4.60 -4.65
CA ILE A 92 17.14 -3.68 -3.70
C ILE A 92 17.30 -4.20 -2.26
N THR A 93 17.18 -5.51 -2.07
CA THR A 93 17.36 -6.15 -0.75
C THR A 93 18.80 -6.03 -0.27
N ALA A 94 19.79 -6.17 -1.15
CA ALA A 94 21.20 -5.97 -0.82
C ALA A 94 21.49 -4.51 -0.42
N VAL A 95 20.92 -3.53 -1.14
CA VAL A 95 21.03 -2.11 -0.78
C VAL A 95 20.33 -1.82 0.55
N ALA A 96 19.15 -2.40 0.79
CA ALA A 96 18.45 -2.26 2.06
C ALA A 96 19.26 -2.87 3.22
N LEU A 97 19.85 -4.05 3.01
CA LEU A 97 20.68 -4.72 4.02
C LEU A 97 21.92 -3.91 4.36
N THR A 98 22.64 -3.40 3.35
CA THR A 98 23.79 -2.51 3.59
C THR A 98 23.40 -1.23 4.34
N SER A 99 22.22 -0.65 4.04
CA SER A 99 21.71 0.49 4.80
C SER A 99 21.42 0.15 6.27
N VAL A 100 20.94 -1.06 6.57
CA VAL A 100 20.67 -1.50 7.95
C VAL A 100 21.98 -1.74 8.70
N LEU A 101 22.95 -2.38 8.06
CA LEU A 101 24.27 -2.67 8.65
C LEU A 101 25.06 -1.38 8.96
N ASN A 102 24.91 -0.34 8.14
CA ASN A 102 25.55 0.97 8.35
C ASN A 102 24.91 1.83 9.46
N GLY A 103 23.87 1.33 10.13
CA GLY A 103 23.26 1.96 11.30
C GLY A 103 21.77 2.25 11.11
N MET A 104 20.95 1.48 11.83
CA MET A 104 19.48 1.49 11.76
C MET A 104 18.86 2.89 11.97
N ASP A 105 19.37 3.69 12.90
CA ASP A 105 18.73 4.97 13.26
C ASP A 105 19.07 6.12 12.30
N LYS A 106 20.32 6.18 11.82
CA LYS A 106 20.77 7.26 10.93
C LYS A 106 20.48 6.95 9.46
N GLY A 107 20.68 5.70 9.04
CA GLY A 107 20.48 5.26 7.66
C GLY A 107 19.01 5.36 7.24
N VAL A 108 18.10 4.76 8.02
CA VAL A 108 16.65 4.76 7.73
C VAL A 108 16.10 6.18 7.74
N LYS A 109 16.50 7.02 8.70
CA LYS A 109 16.04 8.41 8.77
C LYS A 109 16.50 9.21 7.55
N ARG A 110 17.77 9.10 7.15
CA ARG A 110 18.31 9.81 5.98
C ARG A 110 17.64 9.36 4.68
N LEU A 111 17.47 8.06 4.50
CA LEU A 111 16.82 7.50 3.31
C LEU A 111 15.33 7.90 3.25
N SER A 112 14.63 7.88 4.38
CA SER A 112 13.23 8.32 4.46
C SER A 112 13.08 9.82 4.16
N THR A 113 13.94 10.69 4.70
CA THR A 113 13.91 12.13 4.39
C THR A 113 14.22 12.37 2.91
N PHE A 114 15.22 11.69 2.36
CA PHE A 114 15.54 11.77 0.93
C PHE A 114 14.37 11.34 0.05
N ASN A 115 13.71 10.23 0.39
CA ASN A 115 12.54 9.74 -0.33
C ASN A 115 11.38 10.74 -0.31
N ILE A 116 11.11 11.39 0.83
CA ILE A 116 10.05 12.41 0.92
C ILE A 116 10.38 13.62 0.03
N VAL A 117 11.62 14.10 0.06
CA VAL A 117 12.05 15.23 -0.79
C VAL A 117 11.94 14.85 -2.26
N LEU A 118 12.41 13.65 -2.63
CA LEU A 118 12.35 13.15 -4.00
C LEU A 118 10.90 12.98 -4.48
N ALA A 119 10.02 12.42 -3.64
CA ALA A 119 8.61 12.26 -3.95
C ALA A 119 7.92 13.62 -4.18
N MET A 120 8.19 14.60 -3.31
CA MET A 120 7.65 15.95 -3.49
C MET A 120 8.18 16.64 -4.75
N ALA A 121 9.49 16.52 -5.01
CA ALA A 121 10.10 17.04 -6.23
C ALA A 121 9.51 16.38 -7.49
N PHE A 122 9.27 15.08 -7.44
CA PHE A 122 8.69 14.32 -8.54
C PHE A 122 7.23 14.68 -8.78
N LEU A 123 6.44 14.85 -7.73
CA LEU A 123 5.07 15.34 -7.83
C LEU A 123 5.00 16.72 -8.47
N LEU A 124 5.88 17.64 -8.06
CA LEU A 124 5.97 18.98 -8.65
C LEU A 124 6.42 18.93 -10.10
N PHE A 125 7.39 18.07 -10.42
CA PHE A 125 7.84 17.86 -11.80
C PHE A 125 6.68 17.43 -12.69
N ILE A 126 5.90 16.41 -12.28
CA ILE A 126 4.75 15.93 -13.06
C ILE A 126 3.67 17.01 -13.19
N LEU A 127 3.40 17.74 -12.11
CA LEU A 127 2.42 18.82 -12.13
C LEU A 127 2.80 19.94 -13.12
N MET A 128 4.09 20.26 -13.24
CA MET A 128 4.61 21.30 -14.13
C MET A 128 4.85 20.81 -15.56
N ALA A 129 5.25 19.54 -15.73
CA ALA A 129 5.53 18.95 -17.04
C ALA A 129 4.26 18.55 -17.79
N GLY A 130 3.17 18.24 -17.08
CA GLY A 130 1.85 18.00 -17.66
C GLY A 130 0.96 19.24 -17.69
N SER A 131 -0.33 19.04 -17.95
CA SER A 131 -1.32 20.13 -17.95
C SER A 131 -1.68 20.54 -16.52
N THR A 132 -0.93 21.48 -15.95
CA THR A 132 -1.10 21.94 -14.56
C THR A 132 -2.54 22.35 -14.25
N MET A 133 -3.17 23.12 -15.15
CA MET A 133 -4.53 23.62 -14.91
C MET A 133 -5.57 22.49 -14.95
N PHE A 134 -5.40 21.54 -15.87
CA PHE A 134 -6.28 20.38 -15.96
C PHE A 134 -6.14 19.49 -14.72
N ALA A 135 -4.90 19.19 -14.31
CA ALA A 135 -4.63 18.39 -13.13
C ALA A 135 -5.22 19.02 -11.86
N LEU A 136 -5.02 20.32 -11.63
CA LEU A 136 -5.53 20.99 -10.43
C LEU A 136 -7.07 21.03 -10.40
N ARG A 137 -7.72 21.37 -11.51
CA ARG A 137 -9.19 21.35 -11.61
C ARG A 137 -9.74 19.93 -11.39
N GLY A 138 -9.12 18.95 -12.05
CA GLY A 138 -9.50 17.55 -11.95
C GLY A 138 -9.32 16.95 -10.56
N VAL A 139 -8.28 17.34 -9.82
CA VAL A 139 -8.09 16.93 -8.42
C VAL A 139 -9.25 17.44 -7.56
N VAL A 140 -9.64 18.72 -7.70
CA VAL A 140 -10.76 19.30 -6.93
C VAL A 140 -12.08 18.59 -7.25
N GLU A 141 -12.34 18.34 -8.53
CA GLU A 141 -13.53 17.61 -8.98
C GLU A 141 -13.53 16.16 -8.47
N SER A 142 -12.39 15.48 -8.51
CA SER A 142 -12.23 14.11 -8.01
C SER A 142 -12.53 14.00 -6.52
N VAL A 143 -12.19 15.02 -5.72
CA VAL A 143 -12.53 15.04 -4.28
C VAL A 143 -14.05 15.13 -4.09
N GLY A 144 -14.73 15.99 -4.86
CA GLY A 144 -16.19 16.08 -4.82
C GLY A 144 -16.87 14.77 -5.24
N ASN A 145 -16.40 14.18 -6.34
CA ASN A 145 -16.91 12.91 -6.84
C ASN A 145 -16.66 11.74 -5.86
N PHE A 146 -15.49 11.72 -5.21
CA PHE A 146 -15.20 10.73 -4.17
C PHE A 146 -16.24 10.76 -3.05
N LEU A 147 -16.60 11.95 -2.55
CA LEU A 147 -17.63 12.09 -1.50
C LEU A 147 -19.02 11.67 -1.99
N TYR A 148 -19.35 11.99 -3.24
CA TYR A 148 -20.63 11.63 -3.85
C TYR A 148 -20.79 10.11 -4.01
N ILE A 149 -19.76 9.42 -4.53
CA ILE A 149 -19.84 7.98 -4.82
C ILE A 149 -19.59 7.09 -3.60
N LEU A 150 -19.06 7.65 -2.51
CA LEU A 150 -18.62 6.88 -1.33
C LEU A 150 -19.70 5.92 -0.80
N PRO A 151 -20.97 6.34 -0.56
CA PRO A 151 -21.98 5.42 -0.03
C PRO A 151 -22.27 4.25 -0.97
N LYS A 152 -22.31 4.51 -2.28
CA LYS A 152 -22.51 3.47 -3.28
C LYS A 152 -21.35 2.46 -3.28
N MET A 153 -20.11 2.94 -3.25
CA MET A 153 -18.93 2.08 -3.26
C MET A 153 -18.77 1.26 -1.97
N MET A 154 -19.21 1.78 -0.81
CA MET A 154 -19.15 1.05 0.47
C MET A 154 -19.99 -0.23 0.47
N PHE A 155 -21.10 -0.26 -0.28
CA PHE A 155 -22.02 -1.41 -0.36
C PHE A 155 -21.99 -2.10 -1.73
N PHE A 156 -21.04 -1.76 -2.59
CA PHE A 156 -20.94 -2.35 -3.91
C PHE A 156 -20.47 -3.81 -3.81
N ASN A 157 -21.27 -4.75 -4.31
CA ASN A 157 -21.03 -6.19 -4.21
C ASN A 157 -21.06 -6.93 -5.56
N ASP A 158 -21.03 -6.18 -6.68
CA ASP A 158 -20.96 -6.71 -8.06
C ASP A 158 -21.89 -7.90 -8.38
N THR A 159 -23.08 -7.95 -7.75
CA THR A 159 -23.90 -9.17 -7.72
C THR A 159 -24.54 -9.51 -9.06
N PHE A 160 -24.87 -8.49 -9.86
CA PHE A 160 -25.56 -8.68 -11.13
C PHE A 160 -24.61 -8.87 -12.32
N ALA A 161 -23.53 -8.10 -12.38
CA ALA A 161 -22.61 -8.14 -13.50
C ALA A 161 -21.50 -9.20 -13.34
N ASN A 162 -21.18 -9.58 -12.10
CA ASN A 162 -20.17 -10.60 -11.75
C ASN A 162 -18.88 -10.46 -12.58
N THR A 163 -18.40 -9.23 -12.70
CA THR A 163 -17.25 -8.88 -13.53
C THR A 163 -15.92 -9.36 -12.93
N GLY A 164 -15.93 -9.76 -11.66
CA GLY A 164 -14.74 -10.11 -10.90
C GLY A 164 -13.91 -8.89 -10.46
N TRP A 165 -14.35 -7.68 -10.80
CA TRP A 165 -13.66 -6.42 -10.45
C TRP A 165 -13.48 -6.26 -8.94
N LEU A 166 -14.49 -6.67 -8.16
CA LEU A 166 -14.48 -6.60 -6.71
C LEU A 166 -13.30 -7.35 -6.09
N GLY A 167 -12.94 -8.51 -6.65
CA GLY A 167 -11.84 -9.34 -6.19
C GLY A 167 -10.46 -8.78 -6.51
N GLN A 168 -10.29 -8.15 -7.67
CA GLN A 168 -8.99 -7.62 -8.12
C GLN A 168 -8.65 -6.26 -7.51
N TRP A 169 -9.68 -5.46 -7.19
CA TRP A 169 -9.51 -4.07 -6.75
C TRP A 169 -9.91 -3.92 -5.27
N PRO A 170 -11.19 -3.68 -4.88
CA PRO A 170 -11.55 -3.49 -3.48
C PRO A 170 -10.98 -4.56 -2.54
N VAL A 171 -11.30 -5.84 -2.77
CA VAL A 171 -10.92 -6.92 -1.84
C VAL A 171 -9.41 -7.04 -1.71
N PHE A 172 -8.67 -6.91 -2.82
CA PHE A 172 -7.22 -6.89 -2.79
C PHE A 172 -6.68 -5.77 -1.88
N TYR A 173 -7.13 -4.53 -2.07
CA TYR A 173 -6.67 -3.40 -1.24
C TYR A 173 -7.09 -3.54 0.23
N TRP A 174 -8.28 -4.09 0.51
CA TRP A 174 -8.73 -4.39 1.87
C TRP A 174 -7.83 -5.42 2.54
N ALA A 175 -7.62 -6.57 1.90
CA ALA A 175 -6.76 -7.64 2.41
C ALA A 175 -5.31 -7.15 2.60
N TRP A 176 -4.77 -6.44 1.61
CA TRP A 176 -3.43 -5.86 1.68
C TRP A 176 -3.30 -4.89 2.87
N THR A 177 -4.29 -4.03 3.11
CA THR A 177 -4.29 -3.10 4.24
C THR A 177 -4.31 -3.84 5.58
N ILE A 178 -5.12 -4.90 5.69
CA ILE A 178 -5.22 -5.70 6.92
C ILE A 178 -3.89 -6.38 7.22
N CYS A 179 -3.19 -6.90 6.20
CA CYS A 179 -1.85 -7.46 6.36
C CYS A 179 -0.82 -6.43 6.89
N TRP A 180 -0.94 -5.17 6.50
CA TRP A 180 -0.08 -4.07 6.98
C TRP A 180 -0.47 -3.53 8.36
N ALA A 181 -1.70 -3.79 8.81
CA ALA A 181 -2.25 -3.18 10.03
C ALA A 181 -1.41 -3.40 11.30
N PRO A 182 -0.81 -4.58 11.57
CA PRO A 182 0.01 -4.77 12.76
C PRO A 182 1.28 -3.91 12.75
N PHE A 183 2.00 -3.92 11.63
CA PHE A 183 3.25 -3.17 11.46
C PHE A 183 3.02 -1.66 11.53
N VAL A 184 2.09 -1.14 10.71
CA VAL A 184 1.78 0.31 10.70
C VAL A 184 1.16 0.73 12.01
N GLY A 185 0.32 -0.12 12.61
CA GLY A 185 -0.33 0.18 13.88
C GLY A 185 0.67 0.45 15.00
N LEU A 186 1.68 -0.43 15.14
CA LEU A 186 2.74 -0.26 16.13
C LEU A 186 3.59 0.99 15.85
N PHE A 187 3.89 1.26 14.58
CA PHE A 187 4.61 2.47 14.18
C PHE A 187 3.83 3.75 14.51
N LEU A 188 2.56 3.82 14.14
CA LEU A 188 1.66 4.95 14.41
C LEU A 188 1.49 5.18 15.91
N ALA A 189 1.33 4.10 16.69
CA ALA A 189 1.29 4.17 18.14
C ALA A 189 2.56 4.82 18.70
N LYS A 190 3.74 4.43 18.20
CA LYS A 190 5.03 4.91 18.68
C LYS A 190 5.27 6.39 18.41
N ILE A 191 4.97 6.87 17.21
CA ILE A 191 5.17 8.28 16.85
C ILE A 191 4.11 9.21 17.46
N SER A 192 2.99 8.66 17.93
CA SER A 192 1.86 9.43 18.44
C SER A 192 1.79 9.51 19.97
N GLN A 193 2.87 9.12 20.66
CA GLN A 193 2.95 9.19 22.11
C GLN A 193 2.69 10.61 22.62
N GLY A 194 1.75 10.76 23.57
CA GLY A 194 1.40 12.05 24.17
C GLY A 194 0.37 12.89 23.41
N ARG A 195 -0.16 12.41 22.28
CA ARG A 195 -1.27 13.08 21.55
C ARG A 195 -2.63 12.70 22.14
N THR A 196 -3.61 13.60 22.01
CA THR A 196 -5.00 13.25 22.34
C THR A 196 -5.59 12.31 21.28
N ILE A 197 -6.59 11.49 21.66
CA ILE A 197 -7.24 10.56 20.71
C ILE A 197 -7.78 11.32 19.49
N ARG A 198 -8.37 12.50 19.69
CA ARG A 198 -8.90 13.32 18.59
C ARG A 198 -7.80 13.77 17.63
N GLN A 199 -6.68 14.26 18.15
CA GLN A 199 -5.54 14.67 17.33
C GLN A 199 -4.93 13.48 16.58
N PHE A 200 -4.85 12.32 17.24
CA PHE A 200 -4.36 11.08 16.64
C PHE A 200 -5.24 10.64 15.46
N VAL A 201 -6.55 10.50 15.67
CA VAL A 201 -7.48 10.04 14.63
C VAL A 201 -7.51 11.01 13.45
N LEU A 202 -7.60 12.32 13.70
CA LEU A 202 -7.57 13.31 12.63
C LEU A 202 -6.24 13.30 11.88
N GLY A 203 -5.10 13.21 12.60
CA GLY A 203 -3.78 13.17 11.98
C GLY A 203 -3.56 11.95 11.09
N VAL A 204 -3.98 10.76 11.54
CA VAL A 204 -3.79 9.51 10.81
C VAL A 204 -4.76 9.37 9.63
N VAL A 205 -5.98 9.89 9.75
CA VAL A 205 -6.98 9.76 8.69
C VAL A 205 -6.86 10.91 7.67
N VAL A 206 -6.85 12.16 8.12
CA VAL A 206 -6.97 13.32 7.22
C VAL A 206 -5.69 13.56 6.44
N LEU A 207 -4.53 13.59 7.10
CA LEU A 207 -3.26 13.96 6.46
C LEU A 207 -2.87 12.99 5.32
N PRO A 208 -2.88 11.66 5.53
CA PRO A 208 -2.55 10.73 4.46
C PRO A 208 -3.62 10.66 3.37
N THR A 209 -4.90 10.80 3.72
CA THR A 209 -5.98 10.83 2.73
C THR A 209 -5.84 12.02 1.79
N ALA A 210 -5.59 13.23 2.34
CA ALA A 210 -5.37 14.42 1.54
C ALA A 210 -4.15 14.28 0.62
N PHE A 211 -3.04 13.75 1.15
CA PHE A 211 -1.85 13.48 0.33
C PHE A 211 -2.14 12.47 -0.78
N THR A 212 -2.83 11.36 -0.50
CA THR A 212 -3.20 10.36 -1.52
C THR A 212 -4.13 10.95 -2.58
N MET A 213 -5.10 11.79 -2.19
CA MET A 213 -6.00 12.47 -3.15
C MET A 213 -5.21 13.37 -4.11
N VAL A 214 -4.25 14.14 -3.59
CA VAL A 214 -3.40 15.00 -4.43
C VAL A 214 -2.48 14.15 -5.32
N TRP A 215 -1.82 13.13 -4.74
CA TRP A 215 -0.89 12.28 -5.47
C TRP A 215 -1.59 11.53 -6.61
N VAL A 216 -2.61 10.73 -6.29
CA VAL A 216 -3.34 9.95 -7.30
C VAL A 216 -4.10 10.86 -8.25
N GLY A 217 -4.63 11.99 -7.78
CA GLY A 217 -5.32 12.96 -8.63
C GLY A 217 -4.38 13.58 -9.66
N ILE A 218 -3.18 14.06 -9.27
CA ILE A 218 -2.23 14.66 -10.23
C ILE A 218 -1.75 13.62 -11.25
N PHE A 219 -1.35 12.43 -10.80
CA PHE A 219 -0.89 11.38 -11.72
C PHE A 219 -2.03 10.88 -12.62
N GLY A 220 -3.22 10.63 -12.06
CA GLY A 220 -4.37 10.13 -12.78
C GLY A 220 -4.90 11.13 -13.81
N MET A 221 -5.01 12.41 -13.45
CA MET A 221 -5.44 13.44 -14.40
C MET A 221 -4.44 13.62 -15.54
N ASN A 222 -3.13 13.60 -15.27
CA ASN A 222 -2.14 13.65 -16.35
C ASN A 222 -2.19 12.40 -17.25
N ALA A 223 -2.46 11.22 -16.68
CA ALA A 223 -2.67 10.02 -17.48
C ALA A 223 -3.91 10.13 -18.38
N PHE A 224 -5.03 10.66 -17.86
CA PHE A 224 -6.22 10.94 -18.68
C PHE A 224 -5.96 12.01 -19.76
N ASP A 225 -5.17 13.04 -19.44
CA ASP A 225 -4.83 14.08 -20.41
C ASP A 225 -4.01 13.52 -21.58
N ILE A 226 -3.04 12.64 -21.30
CA ILE A 226 -2.25 11.93 -22.31
C ILE A 226 -3.15 11.03 -23.18
N GLU A 227 -4.13 10.34 -22.57
CA GLU A 227 -5.04 9.46 -23.30
C GLU A 227 -6.06 10.21 -24.16
N MET A 228 -6.57 11.35 -23.67
CA MET A 228 -7.61 12.12 -24.37
C MET A 228 -7.05 13.11 -25.40
N HIS A 229 -5.89 13.70 -25.12
CA HIS A 229 -5.34 14.81 -25.89
C HIS A 229 -3.92 14.55 -26.44
N GLY A 230 -3.25 13.47 -26.00
CA GLY A 230 -1.91 13.10 -26.42
C GLY A 230 -1.88 11.94 -27.42
N GLU A 231 -0.74 11.24 -27.46
CA GLU A 231 -0.54 10.06 -28.31
C GLU A 231 -1.29 8.81 -27.79
N GLY A 232 -1.86 8.88 -26.59
CA GLY A 232 -2.55 7.76 -25.94
C GLY A 232 -1.65 6.55 -25.69
N GLY A 233 -2.25 5.36 -25.73
CA GLY A 233 -1.54 4.08 -25.66
C GLY A 233 -1.68 3.34 -24.34
N LEU A 234 -2.23 3.97 -23.29
CA LEU A 234 -2.50 3.27 -22.03
C LEU A 234 -3.55 2.17 -22.22
N VAL A 235 -4.58 2.44 -23.03
CA VAL A 235 -5.63 1.46 -23.32
C VAL A 235 -5.08 0.29 -24.14
N HIS A 236 -4.22 0.54 -25.13
CA HIS A 236 -3.62 -0.52 -25.94
C HIS A 236 -2.72 -1.45 -25.08
N THR A 237 -1.83 -0.90 -24.26
CA THR A 237 -0.95 -1.70 -23.39
C THR A 237 -1.72 -2.44 -22.28
N VAL A 238 -2.77 -1.85 -21.70
CA VAL A 238 -3.49 -2.48 -20.58
C VAL A 238 -4.59 -3.44 -21.06
N VAL A 239 -5.32 -3.10 -22.13
CA VAL A 239 -6.48 -3.85 -22.60
C VAL A 239 -6.11 -4.88 -23.66
N GLU A 240 -5.16 -4.58 -24.55
CA GLU A 240 -4.79 -5.48 -25.65
C GLU A 240 -3.60 -6.41 -25.30
N GLU A 241 -2.58 -5.89 -24.61
CA GLU A 241 -1.45 -6.72 -24.13
C GLU A 241 -1.74 -7.42 -22.78
N GLY A 242 -2.81 -7.00 -22.09
CA GLY A 242 -3.27 -7.62 -20.84
C GLY A 242 -2.34 -7.38 -19.64
N ASP A 243 -1.45 -6.38 -19.69
CA ASP A 243 -0.49 -6.06 -18.63
C ASP A 243 -1.15 -5.30 -17.47
N ILE A 244 -2.16 -5.93 -16.87
CA ILE A 244 -2.80 -5.44 -15.65
C ILE A 244 -1.79 -5.63 -14.51
N PRO A 245 -1.48 -4.65 -13.66
CA PRO A 245 -0.67 -4.86 -12.46
C PRO A 245 -1.48 -5.66 -11.43
N GLY A 246 -1.62 -6.96 -11.68
CA GLY A 246 -2.29 -7.93 -10.83
C GLY A 246 -1.42 -9.19 -10.76
N PRO A 247 -1.46 -9.96 -9.67
CA PRO A 247 -0.57 -11.10 -9.46
C PRO A 247 -0.68 -12.25 -10.48
N CYS A 248 -1.57 -12.17 -11.47
CA CYS A 248 -1.77 -13.19 -12.50
C CYS A 248 -2.17 -12.58 -13.87
N SER A 249 -1.49 -11.52 -14.34
CA SER A 249 -1.72 -10.94 -15.68
C SER A 249 -0.75 -11.42 -16.75
N SER A 250 0.44 -11.91 -16.38
CA SER A 250 1.38 -12.42 -17.38
C SER A 250 0.95 -13.79 -17.91
N SER A 251 0.78 -13.91 -19.23
CA SER A 251 0.48 -15.15 -19.98
C SER A 251 1.50 -16.29 -19.80
N SER A 252 2.59 -16.06 -19.07
CA SER A 252 3.64 -17.05 -18.74
C SER A 252 3.66 -17.52 -17.28
N ALA A 253 2.68 -17.13 -16.45
CA ALA A 253 2.58 -17.59 -15.06
C ALA A 253 2.19 -19.07 -14.98
N THR A 254 3.20 -19.94 -14.93
CA THR A 254 3.09 -21.39 -14.73
C THR A 254 2.02 -21.73 -13.67
N SER A 255 1.11 -22.64 -14.00
CA SER A 255 -0.13 -23.02 -13.28
C SER A 255 -0.03 -23.36 -11.78
N ARG A 256 1.18 -23.41 -11.19
CA ARG A 256 1.41 -23.68 -9.77
C ARG A 256 1.50 -22.42 -8.90
N SER A 257 2.01 -21.28 -9.40
CA SER A 257 2.12 -20.04 -8.60
C SER A 257 0.76 -19.36 -8.41
N CYS A 258 -0.11 -19.33 -9.44
CA CYS A 258 -1.47 -18.82 -9.31
C CYS A 258 -2.41 -19.72 -8.47
N ARG A 259 -2.00 -20.94 -8.09
CA ARG A 259 -2.83 -21.86 -7.27
C ARG A 259 -3.10 -21.30 -5.88
N TRP A 260 -2.14 -20.58 -5.28
CA TRP A 260 -2.33 -19.92 -3.99
C TRP A 260 -3.31 -18.75 -4.05
N SER A 261 -3.27 -17.95 -5.13
CA SER A 261 -4.28 -16.90 -5.37
C SER A 261 -5.68 -17.48 -5.63
N ARG A 262 -5.76 -18.70 -6.18
CA ARG A 262 -7.02 -19.40 -6.45
C ARG A 262 -7.59 -20.01 -5.16
N TRP A 263 -6.73 -20.54 -4.29
CA TRP A 263 -7.12 -21.02 -2.95
C TRP A 263 -7.64 -19.89 -2.07
N TRP A 264 -7.00 -18.71 -2.11
CA TRP A 264 -7.46 -17.51 -1.37
C TRP A 264 -8.77 -16.93 -1.89
N ARG A 265 -9.08 -17.10 -3.18
CA ARG A 265 -10.38 -16.75 -3.79
C ARG A 265 -11.52 -17.74 -3.44
N SER A 266 -11.19 -18.89 -2.89
CA SER A 266 -12.14 -19.96 -2.52
C SER A 266 -12.47 -20.02 -1.03
N CYS A 267 -11.88 -19.15 -0.21
CA CYS A 267 -12.27 -18.87 1.17
C CYS A 267 -13.01 -17.52 1.23
#